data_AF-A0A945M8Q7-F1
#
_entry.id   AF-A0A945M8Q7-F1
#
_cell.length_a   1.000
_cell.length_b   1.000
_cell.length_c   1.000
_cell.angle_alpha   90.00
_cell.angle_beta   90.00
_cell.angle_gamma   90.00
#
_symmetry.space_group_name_H-M   'P 1'
#
loop_
_entity.id
_entity.type
_entity.pdbx_description
1 polymer ?
#
loop_
_entity_poly.entity_id
_entity_poly.type
_entity_poly.pdbx_seq_one_letter_code
_entity_poly.pdbx_strand_id
1 'polypeptide(L)'
;MAEVLMPKATAIWLCDNTTLTFLQIAEFVGLHELEVQAIADGEVAPGMQGMDPLVSGQLTTEEIKRCEGDPAARLDLAKSDIPRPDARPRGARYTPVSKRQDKPDAIEWVLRNYPEVPDAQIGRLLGTTKPTINAIRDRTHWNSQNLRPRSPIELGLCSPSELEAVVVKARKAAARAEERARKKAGKSAKAEGGDSAVESQPDAGMAEAGDASADPAPAPTPQNPYPFLPGSDTGSGS
;
A
#
# COMPACT_ATOMS: atom_id res chain seq x y z
N MET A 1 -10.25 24.72 11.43
CA MET A 1 -11.67 24.78 11.87
C MET A 1 -12.38 23.61 11.21
N ALA A 2 -13.28 22.94 11.93
CA ALA A 2 -14.07 21.88 11.32
C ALA A 2 -14.98 22.53 10.27
N GLU A 3 -15.05 21.92 9.08
CA GLU A 3 -15.79 22.45 7.94
C GLU A 3 -17.13 21.72 7.85
N VAL A 4 -18.21 22.48 7.71
CA VAL A 4 -19.57 21.94 7.50
C VAL A 4 -19.58 21.15 6.19
N LEU A 5 -20.16 19.94 6.21
CA LEU A 5 -20.10 19.02 5.06
C LEU A 5 -20.83 19.56 3.82
N MET A 6 -21.90 20.35 3.99
CA MET A 6 -22.73 20.93 2.93
C MET A 6 -23.16 22.38 3.25
N PRO A 7 -22.26 23.37 3.15
CA PRO A 7 -22.50 24.74 3.61
C PRO A 7 -23.79 25.40 3.10
N LYS A 8 -24.07 25.30 1.79
CA LYS A 8 -25.25 25.93 1.17
C LYS A 8 -26.57 25.26 1.57
N ALA A 9 -26.61 23.93 1.59
CA ALA A 9 -27.80 23.19 1.97
C ALA A 9 -28.12 23.37 3.47
N THR A 10 -27.08 23.42 4.31
CA THR A 10 -27.24 23.70 5.74
C THR A 10 -27.69 25.16 5.97
N ALA A 11 -27.18 26.12 5.21
CA ALA A 11 -27.63 27.52 5.28
C ALA A 11 -29.12 27.67 4.92
N ILE A 12 -29.59 27.02 3.85
CA ILE A 12 -31.02 27.02 3.46
C ILE A 12 -31.87 26.52 4.64
N TRP A 13 -31.50 25.38 5.22
CA TRP A 13 -32.27 24.81 6.34
C TRP A 13 -32.27 25.74 7.56
N LEU A 14 -31.13 26.33 7.91
CA LEU A 14 -31.01 27.25 9.06
C LEU A 14 -31.84 28.52 8.83
N CYS A 15 -31.82 29.11 7.64
CA CYS A 15 -32.66 30.27 7.31
C CYS A 15 -34.16 29.98 7.44
N ASP A 16 -34.60 28.78 7.04
CA ASP A 16 -36.03 28.42 7.02
C ASP A 16 -36.56 27.93 8.39
N ASN A 17 -35.70 27.36 9.24
CA ASN A 17 -36.12 26.64 10.45
C ASN A 17 -35.64 27.27 11.77
N THR A 18 -34.86 28.35 11.73
CA THR A 18 -34.32 29.00 12.93
C THR A 18 -34.48 30.52 12.86
N THR A 19 -34.34 31.19 14.01
CA THR A 19 -34.36 32.66 14.11
C THR A 19 -32.97 33.29 14.20
N LEU A 20 -31.95 32.55 13.77
CA LEU A 20 -30.55 33.00 13.79
C LEU A 20 -30.30 34.15 12.82
N THR A 21 -29.34 35.00 13.15
CA THR A 21 -28.91 36.09 12.27
C THR A 21 -28.11 35.56 11.08
N PHE A 22 -28.14 36.28 9.95
CA PHE A 22 -27.35 35.91 8.77
C PHE A 22 -25.85 35.85 9.04
N LEU A 23 -25.34 36.70 9.96
CA LEU A 23 -23.96 36.65 10.43
C LEU A 23 -23.64 35.35 11.16
N GLN A 24 -24.50 34.89 12.08
CA GLN A 24 -24.31 33.63 12.80
C GLN A 24 -24.31 32.43 11.87
N ILE A 25 -25.22 32.41 10.89
CA ILE A 25 -25.30 31.35 9.89
C ILE A 25 -24.04 31.38 9.01
N ALA A 26 -23.65 32.56 8.52
CA ALA A 26 -22.47 32.79 7.68
C ALA A 26 -21.17 32.31 8.35
N GLU A 27 -20.96 32.69 9.62
CA GLU A 27 -19.81 32.25 10.41
C GLU A 27 -19.78 30.73 10.62
N PHE A 28 -20.95 30.10 10.80
CA PHE A 28 -21.05 28.65 10.99
C PHE A 28 -20.77 27.85 9.70
N VAL A 29 -21.40 28.23 8.58
CA VAL A 29 -21.24 27.52 7.30
C VAL A 29 -19.97 27.94 6.55
N GLY A 30 -19.31 29.02 6.96
CA GLY A 30 -18.12 29.56 6.30
C GLY A 30 -18.41 30.31 5.00
N LEU A 31 -19.60 30.91 4.88
CA LEU A 31 -20.01 31.74 3.75
C LEU A 31 -20.00 33.23 4.16
N HIS A 32 -20.07 34.13 3.19
CA HIS A 32 -20.25 35.56 3.46
C HIS A 32 -21.73 35.85 3.79
N GLU A 33 -22.02 36.84 4.64
CA GLU A 33 -23.39 37.24 5.02
C GLU A 33 -24.28 37.48 3.79
N LEU A 34 -23.78 38.23 2.80
CA LEU A 34 -24.47 38.49 1.54
C LEU A 34 -24.83 37.21 0.75
N GLU A 35 -24.02 36.14 0.84
CA GLU A 35 -24.37 34.87 0.22
C GLU A 35 -25.50 34.18 0.97
N VAL A 36 -25.52 34.25 2.30
CA VAL A 36 -26.61 33.72 3.12
C VAL A 36 -27.90 34.51 2.87
N GLN A 37 -27.81 35.84 2.72
CA GLN A 37 -28.94 36.68 2.34
C GLN A 37 -29.49 36.30 0.96
N ALA A 38 -28.62 36.15 -0.05
CA ALA A 38 -29.05 35.73 -1.38
C ALA A 38 -29.61 34.30 -1.42
N ILE A 39 -29.21 33.43 -0.48
CA ILE A 39 -29.82 32.11 -0.27
C ILE A 39 -31.22 32.27 0.35
N ALA A 40 -31.39 33.13 1.35
CA ALA A 40 -32.69 33.41 1.97
C ALA A 40 -33.68 34.06 0.99
N ASP A 41 -33.20 34.92 0.10
CA ASP A 41 -33.98 35.54 -0.98
C ASP A 41 -34.27 34.56 -2.13
N GLY A 42 -33.70 33.35 -2.10
CA GLY A 42 -33.90 32.31 -3.11
C GLY A 42 -33.17 32.56 -4.45
N GLU A 43 -32.25 33.52 -4.50
CA GLU A 43 -31.46 33.84 -5.69
C GLU A 43 -30.32 32.84 -5.93
N VAL A 44 -29.79 32.25 -4.86
CA VAL A 44 -28.69 31.28 -4.91
C VAL A 44 -29.22 29.85 -4.71
N ALA A 45 -28.86 28.96 -5.65
CA ALA A 45 -29.21 27.54 -5.65
C ALA A 45 -30.73 27.23 -5.72
N PRO A 46 -31.45 27.77 -6.73
CA PRO A 46 -32.88 27.49 -6.91
C PRO A 46 -33.13 25.98 -7.04
N GLY A 47 -34.04 25.45 -6.21
CA GLY A 47 -34.39 24.03 -6.17
C GLY A 47 -33.47 23.15 -5.29
N MET A 48 -32.52 23.72 -4.55
CA MET A 48 -31.74 22.97 -3.57
C MET A 48 -32.55 22.72 -2.30
N GLN A 49 -32.64 21.46 -1.87
CA GLN A 49 -33.33 21.09 -0.64
C GLN A 49 -32.39 21.30 0.56
N GLY A 50 -32.88 22.03 1.58
CA GLY A 50 -32.16 22.24 2.83
C GLY A 50 -31.83 20.92 3.53
N MET A 51 -30.62 20.83 4.08
CA MET A 51 -30.16 19.67 4.84
C MET A 51 -30.15 20.00 6.33
N ASP A 52 -30.86 19.20 7.12
CA ASP A 52 -30.96 19.38 8.57
C ASP A 52 -29.61 19.12 9.27
N PRO A 53 -28.99 20.14 9.91
CA PRO A 53 -27.75 20.01 10.66
C PRO A 53 -27.91 19.21 11.97
N LEU A 54 -29.13 19.07 12.49
CA LEU A 54 -29.43 18.25 13.67
C LEU A 54 -29.41 16.76 13.31
N VAL A 55 -30.04 16.39 12.20
CA VAL A 55 -30.07 15.00 11.72
C VAL A 55 -28.68 14.52 11.31
N SER A 56 -27.88 15.41 10.72
CA SER A 56 -26.48 15.11 10.38
C SER A 56 -25.53 15.11 11.59
N GLY A 57 -26.02 15.45 12.78
CA GLY A 57 -25.25 15.50 14.03
C GLY A 57 -24.17 16.59 14.04
N GLN A 58 -24.35 17.63 13.22
CA GLN A 58 -23.43 18.77 13.14
C GLN A 58 -23.77 19.88 14.14
N LEU A 59 -25.05 20.01 14.52
CA LEU A 59 -25.54 20.91 15.57
C LEU A 59 -26.41 20.15 16.56
N THR A 60 -26.54 20.69 17.77
CA THR A 60 -27.52 20.24 18.76
C THR A 60 -28.66 21.25 18.86
N THR A 61 -29.85 20.79 19.26
CA THR A 61 -31.01 21.68 19.47
C THR A 61 -30.76 22.68 20.60
N GLU A 62 -29.96 22.30 21.59
CA GLU A 62 -29.53 23.15 22.70
C GLU A 62 -28.67 24.32 22.20
N GLU A 63 -27.77 24.04 21.27
CA GLU A 63 -26.86 25.04 20.69
C GLU A 63 -27.60 26.06 19.82
N ILE A 64 -28.57 25.60 19.01
CA ILE A 64 -29.44 26.50 18.24
C ILE A 64 -30.20 27.45 19.19
N LYS A 65 -30.86 26.91 20.22
CA LYS A 65 -31.63 27.72 21.18
C LYS A 65 -30.77 28.73 21.94
N ARG A 66 -29.51 28.38 22.25
CA ARG A 66 -28.55 29.28 22.88
C ARG A 66 -28.24 30.48 21.98
N CYS A 67 -28.04 30.24 20.69
CA CYS A 67 -27.71 31.28 19.73
C CYS A 67 -28.93 32.08 19.24
N GLU A 68 -30.14 31.51 19.29
CA GLU A 68 -31.38 32.25 19.04
C GLU A 68 -31.67 33.31 20.12
N GLY A 69 -31.26 33.06 21.37
CA GLY A 69 -31.42 34.01 22.47
C GLY A 69 -30.37 35.12 22.52
N ASP A 70 -29.24 34.96 21.85
CA ASP A 70 -28.13 35.92 21.84
C ASP A 70 -27.57 36.11 20.42
N PRO A 71 -27.89 37.23 19.74
CA PRO A 71 -27.41 37.54 18.40
C PRO A 71 -25.87 37.64 18.28
N ALA A 72 -25.15 37.84 19.38
CA ALA A 72 -23.68 37.90 19.38
C ALA A 72 -23.01 36.53 19.60
N ALA A 73 -23.78 35.50 19.93
CA ALA A 73 -23.27 34.16 20.14
C ALA A 73 -22.95 33.45 18.82
N ARG A 74 -21.86 32.68 18.81
CA ARG A 74 -21.41 31.89 17.64
C ARG A 74 -21.78 30.44 17.82
N LEU A 75 -22.23 29.81 16.73
CA LEU A 75 -22.55 28.38 16.68
C LEU A 75 -21.27 27.55 16.60
N ASP A 76 -21.14 26.58 17.49
CA ASP A 76 -20.04 25.62 17.46
C ASP A 76 -20.50 24.26 16.91
N LEU A 77 -19.68 23.67 16.03
CA LEU A 77 -19.89 22.32 15.50
C LEU A 77 -19.89 21.29 16.63
N ALA A 78 -20.93 20.46 16.66
CA ALA A 78 -20.99 19.32 17.57
C ALA A 78 -19.80 18.37 17.29
N LYS A 79 -19.14 17.92 18.36
CA LYS A 79 -18.04 16.96 18.26
C LYS A 79 -18.63 15.60 17.88
N SER A 80 -18.57 15.26 16.59
CA SER A 80 -18.94 13.92 16.14
C SER A 80 -17.89 12.92 16.61
N ASP A 81 -18.31 11.94 17.42
CA ASP A 81 -17.53 10.79 17.90
C ASP A 81 -17.42 9.70 16.82
N ILE A 82 -17.38 10.09 15.55
CA ILE A 82 -17.25 9.15 14.44
C ILE A 82 -15.75 9.01 14.15
N PRO A 83 -15.15 7.81 14.30
CA PRO A 83 -13.76 7.59 13.97
C PRO A 83 -13.52 7.96 12.51
N ARG A 84 -12.67 8.96 12.25
CA ARG A 84 -12.27 9.28 10.88
C ARG A 84 -11.57 8.06 10.28
N PRO A 85 -12.00 7.57 9.11
CA PRO A 85 -11.30 6.48 8.46
C PRO A 85 -9.90 6.96 8.10
N ASP A 86 -8.87 6.25 8.60
CA ASP A 86 -7.49 6.51 8.22
C ASP A 86 -7.36 6.45 6.70
N ALA A 87 -6.71 7.47 6.13
CA ALA A 87 -6.44 7.51 4.70
C ALA A 87 -5.70 6.23 4.29
N ARG A 88 -6.30 5.45 3.37
CA ARG A 88 -5.69 4.20 2.91
C ARG A 88 -4.27 4.51 2.41
N PRO A 89 -3.28 3.67 2.74
CA PRO A 89 -1.93 3.87 2.25
C PRO A 89 -1.96 3.94 0.72
N ARG A 90 -1.31 4.96 0.15
CA ARG A 90 -1.23 5.14 -1.30
C ARG A 90 -0.81 3.81 -1.93
N GLY A 91 -1.66 3.25 -2.79
CA GLY A 91 -1.40 2.01 -3.51
C GLY A 91 -0.23 2.17 -4.48
N ALA A 92 0.21 1.05 -5.09
CA ALA A 92 1.26 1.08 -6.10
C ALA A 92 0.90 2.08 -7.21
N ARG A 93 1.79 3.05 -7.47
CA ARG A 93 1.59 4.03 -8.53
C ARG A 93 1.51 3.29 -9.87
N TYR A 94 0.46 3.56 -10.63
CA TYR A 94 0.33 3.02 -11.99
C TYR A 94 1.52 3.48 -12.84
N THR A 95 2.27 2.54 -13.40
CA THR A 95 3.36 2.86 -14.33
C THR A 95 2.84 2.83 -15.76
N PRO A 96 2.92 3.95 -16.51
CA PRO A 96 2.46 4.02 -17.88
C PRO A 96 3.23 3.03 -18.76
N VAL A 97 2.60 2.53 -19.82
CA VAL A 97 3.12 1.47 -20.69
C VAL A 97 4.52 1.80 -21.23
N SER A 98 4.75 3.05 -21.64
CA SER A 98 6.04 3.52 -22.15
C SER A 98 7.19 3.32 -21.16
N LYS A 99 6.92 3.49 -19.86
CA LYS A 99 7.93 3.35 -18.79
C LYS A 99 8.06 1.93 -18.24
N ARG A 100 7.31 0.96 -18.79
CA ARG A 100 7.39 -0.45 -18.32
C ARG A 100 8.67 -1.13 -18.79
N GLN A 101 9.19 -0.73 -19.95
CA GLN A 101 10.46 -1.25 -20.49
C GLN A 101 11.66 -0.78 -19.68
N ASP A 102 11.53 0.34 -18.95
CA ASP A 102 12.58 0.86 -18.07
C ASP A 102 12.61 0.16 -16.69
N LYS A 103 11.57 -0.60 -16.34
CA LYS A 103 11.49 -1.28 -15.04
C LYS A 103 12.58 -2.34 -14.85
N PRO A 104 12.87 -3.22 -15.83
CA PRO A 104 13.93 -4.22 -15.68
C PRO A 104 15.31 -3.57 -15.47
N ASP A 105 15.60 -2.50 -16.18
CA ASP A 105 16.83 -1.71 -16.06
C ASP A 105 16.98 -1.08 -14.66
N ALA A 106 15.87 -0.54 -14.12
CA ALA A 106 15.82 0.00 -12.77
C ALA A 106 16.00 -1.09 -11.69
N ILE A 107 15.40 -2.27 -11.88
CA ILE A 107 15.51 -3.39 -10.93
C ILE A 107 16.96 -3.89 -10.89
N GLU A 108 17.58 -4.11 -12.03
CA GLU A 108 18.99 -4.52 -12.13
C GLU A 108 19.92 -3.50 -11.45
N TRP A 109 19.67 -2.20 -11.63
CA TRP A 109 20.43 -1.16 -10.96
C TRP A 109 20.28 -1.22 -9.43
N VAL A 110 19.06 -1.39 -8.91
CA VAL A 110 18.84 -1.51 -7.46
C VAL A 110 19.52 -2.76 -6.89
N LEU A 111 19.41 -3.89 -7.57
CA LEU A 111 20.06 -5.15 -7.16
C LEU A 111 21.58 -5.02 -7.12
N ARG A 112 22.17 -4.26 -8.05
CA ARG A 112 23.63 -4.06 -8.13
C ARG A 112 24.16 -3.06 -7.10
N ASN A 113 23.44 -1.96 -6.86
CA ASN A 113 23.92 -0.87 -5.99
C ASN A 113 23.51 -1.05 -4.53
N TYR A 114 22.36 -1.69 -4.27
CA TYR A 114 21.78 -1.85 -2.94
C TYR A 114 21.32 -3.30 -2.69
N PRO A 115 22.25 -4.26 -2.58
CA PRO A 115 21.92 -5.65 -2.29
C PRO A 115 21.26 -5.84 -0.92
N GLU A 116 21.38 -4.87 -0.01
CA GLU A 116 20.72 -4.89 1.30
C GLU A 116 19.19 -4.65 1.23
N VAL A 117 18.67 -4.18 0.09
CA VAL A 117 17.24 -3.84 -0.06
C VAL A 117 16.43 -5.11 -0.36
N PRO A 118 15.43 -5.45 0.48
CA PRO A 118 14.64 -6.66 0.26
C PRO A 118 13.64 -6.48 -0.88
N ASP A 119 13.34 -7.58 -1.60
CA ASP A 119 12.46 -7.63 -2.78
C ASP A 119 11.08 -7.02 -2.54
N ALA A 120 10.56 -7.11 -1.30
CA ALA A 120 9.30 -6.50 -0.91
C ALA A 120 9.32 -4.95 -0.99
N GLN A 121 10.46 -4.32 -0.70
CA GLN A 121 10.62 -2.87 -0.83
C GLN A 121 10.86 -2.48 -2.28
N ILE A 122 11.62 -3.26 -3.05
CA ILE A 122 11.82 -3.05 -4.50
C ILE A 122 10.47 -3.09 -5.22
N GLY A 123 9.62 -4.08 -4.91
CA GLY A 123 8.28 -4.21 -5.47
C GLY A 123 7.38 -3.01 -5.18
N ARG A 124 7.42 -2.47 -3.95
CA ARG A 124 6.65 -1.27 -3.57
C ARG A 124 7.20 0.00 -4.22
N LEU A 125 8.53 0.14 -4.34
CA LEU A 125 9.19 1.32 -4.89
C LEU A 125 8.96 1.45 -6.40
N LEU A 126 9.17 0.35 -7.15
CA LEU A 126 9.14 0.35 -8.62
C LEU A 126 7.79 -0.10 -9.21
N GLY A 127 6.84 -0.51 -8.37
CA GLY A 127 5.56 -1.07 -8.81
C GLY A 127 5.75 -2.34 -9.63
N THR A 128 6.54 -3.27 -9.11
CA THR A 128 6.86 -4.57 -9.73
C THR A 128 6.51 -5.72 -8.78
N THR A 129 6.56 -6.95 -9.28
CA THR A 129 6.25 -8.16 -8.50
C THR A 129 7.53 -8.95 -8.20
N LYS A 130 7.49 -9.75 -7.11
CA LYS A 130 8.63 -10.60 -6.72
C LYS A 130 9.08 -11.58 -7.82
N PRO A 131 8.18 -12.23 -8.58
CA PRO A 131 8.60 -13.10 -9.69
C PRO A 131 9.40 -12.35 -10.74
N THR A 132 9.03 -11.12 -11.07
CA THR A 132 9.79 -10.28 -12.02
C THR A 132 11.17 -9.91 -11.48
N ILE A 133 11.29 -9.59 -10.19
CA ILE A 133 12.58 -9.29 -9.55
C ILE A 133 13.50 -10.53 -9.60
N ASN A 134 12.97 -11.70 -9.25
CA ASN A 134 13.73 -12.95 -9.31
C ASN A 134 14.14 -13.31 -10.74
N ALA A 135 13.26 -13.13 -11.71
CA ALA A 135 13.60 -13.40 -13.12
C ALA A 135 14.75 -12.53 -13.64
N ILE A 136 14.88 -11.30 -13.11
CA ILE A 136 16.01 -10.42 -13.45
C ILE A 136 17.29 -10.86 -12.72
N ARG A 137 17.18 -11.18 -11.43
CA ARG A 137 18.29 -11.71 -10.61
C ARG A 137 18.88 -12.99 -11.22
N ASP A 138 18.01 -13.90 -11.66
CA ASP A 138 18.37 -15.20 -12.22
C ASP A 138 18.66 -15.13 -13.73
N ARG A 139 18.55 -13.94 -14.33
CA ARG A 139 18.70 -13.68 -15.77
C ARG A 139 17.76 -14.50 -16.68
N THR A 140 16.63 -14.95 -16.14
CA THR A 140 15.58 -15.70 -16.87
C THR A 140 14.50 -14.79 -17.47
N HIS A 141 14.56 -13.48 -17.24
CA HIS A 141 13.71 -12.52 -17.93
C HIS A 141 13.97 -12.52 -19.44
N TRP A 142 12.92 -12.46 -20.28
CA TRP A 142 13.04 -12.53 -21.75
C TRP A 142 14.01 -11.51 -22.36
N ASN A 143 14.14 -10.33 -21.72
CA ASN A 143 15.04 -9.26 -22.13
C ASN A 143 16.35 -9.18 -21.30
N SER A 144 16.76 -10.26 -20.63
CA SER A 144 17.91 -10.25 -19.71
C SER A 144 19.24 -9.87 -20.38
N GLN A 145 19.40 -10.20 -21.66
CA GLN A 145 20.63 -9.92 -22.43
C GLN A 145 20.84 -8.43 -22.74
N ASN A 146 19.76 -7.65 -22.84
CA ASN A 146 19.84 -6.23 -23.21
C ASN A 146 19.69 -5.27 -22.02
N LEU A 147 19.66 -5.78 -20.79
CA LEU A 147 19.46 -4.96 -19.60
C LEU A 147 20.61 -3.96 -19.42
N ARG A 148 20.25 -2.71 -19.20
CA ARG A 148 21.20 -1.62 -18.91
C ARG A 148 20.89 -1.06 -17.54
N PRO A 149 21.71 -1.33 -16.51
CA PRO A 149 21.46 -0.82 -15.17
C PRO A 149 21.40 0.71 -15.19
N ARG A 150 20.21 1.27 -14.96
CA ARG A 150 19.95 2.72 -14.90
C ARG A 150 19.23 3.08 -13.62
N SER A 151 19.52 4.27 -13.09
CA SER A 151 18.94 4.72 -11.83
C SER A 151 17.42 4.89 -11.95
N PRO A 152 16.62 4.38 -11.00
CA PRO A 152 15.17 4.56 -11.01
C PRO A 152 14.74 6.03 -10.86
N ILE A 153 15.62 6.89 -10.34
CA ILE A 153 15.41 8.34 -10.26
C ILE A 153 15.52 8.97 -11.65
N GLU A 154 16.57 8.63 -12.41
CA GLU A 154 16.79 9.13 -13.77
C GLU A 154 15.68 8.71 -14.73
N LEU A 155 15.15 7.50 -14.54
CA LEU A 155 14.01 6.98 -15.30
C LEU A 155 12.67 7.60 -14.85
N GLY A 156 12.68 8.39 -13.76
CA GLY A 156 11.49 9.01 -13.18
C GLY A 156 10.45 7.99 -12.72
N LEU A 157 10.92 6.85 -12.16
CA LEU A 157 10.08 5.80 -11.57
C LEU A 157 9.88 6.02 -10.07
N CYS A 158 10.89 6.59 -9.39
CA CYS A 158 10.81 6.99 -7.99
C CYS A 158 11.36 8.39 -7.77
N SER A 159 10.96 9.04 -6.67
CA SER A 159 11.60 10.27 -6.22
C SER A 159 12.89 9.98 -5.43
N PRO A 160 13.84 10.94 -5.35
CA PRO A 160 15.06 10.77 -4.56
C PRO A 160 14.80 10.42 -3.10
N SER A 161 13.81 11.08 -2.49
CA SER A 161 13.42 10.87 -1.09
C SER A 161 12.83 9.48 -0.84
N GLU A 162 12.07 8.93 -1.80
CA GLU A 162 11.53 7.57 -1.71
C GLU A 162 12.65 6.52 -1.77
N LEU A 163 13.65 6.69 -2.64
CA LEU A 163 14.80 5.77 -2.73
C LEU A 163 15.63 5.82 -1.43
N GLU A 164 15.96 7.01 -0.94
CA GLU A 164 16.72 7.17 0.30
C GLU A 164 15.99 6.56 1.50
N ALA A 165 14.68 6.79 1.62
CA ALA A 165 13.87 6.21 2.69
C ALA A 165 13.90 4.67 2.67
N VAL A 166 13.85 4.06 1.49
CA VAL A 166 13.96 2.60 1.32
C VAL A 166 15.35 2.11 1.73
N VAL A 167 16.42 2.78 1.31
CA VAL A 167 17.81 2.40 1.64
C VAL A 167 18.06 2.51 3.15
N VAL A 168 17.68 3.63 3.78
CA VAL A 168 17.82 3.82 5.24
C VAL A 168 17.04 2.75 5.99
N LYS A 169 15.83 2.42 5.55
CA LYS A 169 15.01 1.37 6.16
C LYS A 169 15.62 -0.02 5.96
N ALA A 170 16.17 -0.31 4.78
CA ALA A 170 16.84 -1.55 4.47
C ALA A 170 18.09 -1.76 5.32
N ARG A 171 18.95 -0.73 5.43
CA ARG A 171 20.14 -0.77 6.30
C ARG A 171 19.81 -0.98 7.77
N LYS A 172 18.77 -0.29 8.28
CA LYS A 172 18.27 -0.50 9.65
C LYS A 172 17.72 -1.92 9.84
N ALA A 173 17.04 -2.47 8.84
CA ALA A 173 16.51 -3.83 8.89
C ALA A 173 17.63 -4.88 8.83
N ALA A 174 18.63 -4.69 7.97
CA ALA A 174 19.80 -5.55 7.86
C ALA A 174 20.59 -5.60 9.18
N ALA A 175 20.91 -4.44 9.76
CA ALA A 175 21.59 -4.36 11.06
C ALA A 175 20.82 -5.07 12.19
N ARG A 176 19.49 -4.91 12.23
CA ARG A 176 18.63 -5.63 13.18
C ARG A 176 18.58 -7.14 12.92
N ALA A 177 18.64 -7.56 11.66
CA ALA A 177 18.65 -8.97 11.30
C ALA A 177 19.97 -9.63 11.70
N GLU A 178 21.11 -8.97 11.48
CA GLU A 178 22.44 -9.41 11.91
C GLU A 178 22.55 -9.52 13.43
N GLU A 179 22.05 -8.52 14.17
CA GLU A 179 22.04 -8.55 15.64
C GLU A 179 21.21 -9.73 16.17
N ARG A 180 20.06 -9.99 15.55
CA ARG A 180 19.20 -11.14 15.89
C ARG A 180 19.88 -12.46 15.56
N ALA A 181 20.59 -12.56 14.43
CA ALA A 181 21.36 -13.75 14.07
C ALA A 181 22.48 -14.01 15.08
N ARG A 182 23.22 -12.97 15.49
CA ARG A 182 24.29 -13.07 16.51
C ARG A 182 23.76 -13.51 17.87
N LYS A 183 22.61 -12.99 18.31
CA LYS A 183 21.96 -13.41 19.57
C LYS A 183 21.45 -14.84 19.52
N LYS A 184 20.98 -15.31 18.36
CA LYS A 184 20.57 -16.71 18.17
C LYS A 184 21.78 -17.65 18.20
N ALA A 185 22.86 -17.32 17.48
CA ALA A 185 24.09 -18.11 17.47
C ALA A 185 24.76 -18.21 18.85
N GLY A 186 24.78 -17.12 19.63
CA GLY A 186 25.29 -17.14 21.01
C GLY A 186 24.41 -17.92 22.00
N LYS A 187 23.13 -18.14 21.69
CA LYS A 187 22.21 -18.92 22.52
C LYS A 187 22.29 -20.42 22.20
N SER A 188 22.53 -20.80 20.95
CA SER A 188 22.81 -22.20 20.57
C SER A 188 24.19 -22.66 21.07
N ALA A 189 25.23 -21.82 21.03
CA ALA A 189 26.55 -22.17 21.58
C ALA A 189 26.57 -22.35 23.11
N LYS A 190 25.62 -21.75 23.85
CA LYS A 190 25.50 -21.92 25.31
C LYS A 190 24.67 -23.16 25.71
N ALA A 191 23.96 -23.77 24.77
CA ALA A 191 23.17 -24.97 24.99
C ALA A 191 23.97 -26.27 24.75
N GLU A 192 25.07 -26.20 23.99
CA GLU A 192 25.93 -27.36 23.65
C GLU A 192 27.10 -27.57 24.64
N GLY A 193 27.20 -26.77 25.71
CA GLY A 193 28.29 -26.82 26.70
C GLY A 193 28.06 -27.70 27.93
N GLY A 194 27.10 -28.62 27.90
CA GLY A 194 26.78 -29.47 29.04
C GLY A 194 26.26 -30.83 28.62
N ASP A 195 27.16 -31.72 28.20
CA ASP A 195 27.31 -33.05 28.79
C ASP A 195 28.48 -33.77 28.08
N SER A 196 29.53 -34.08 28.82
CA SER A 196 30.58 -35.00 28.41
C SER A 196 30.97 -35.79 29.65
N ALA A 197 30.52 -37.04 29.72
CA ALA A 197 31.34 -38.22 30.01
C ALA A 197 30.43 -39.38 30.42
N VAL A 198 30.50 -40.49 29.69
CA VAL A 198 31.06 -41.75 30.20
C VAL A 198 31.06 -42.79 29.08
N GLU A 199 32.27 -43.27 28.77
CA GLU A 199 32.55 -44.48 28.00
C GLU A 199 32.01 -45.72 28.72
N SER A 200 31.52 -46.70 27.95
CA SER A 200 31.80 -48.11 28.24
C SER A 200 31.70 -48.94 26.96
N GLN A 201 32.63 -49.88 26.88
CA GLN A 201 33.19 -50.59 25.72
C GLN A 201 32.42 -51.90 25.38
N PRO A 202 32.83 -52.67 24.34
CA PRO A 202 31.96 -53.41 23.42
C PRO A 202 31.84 -54.91 23.71
N ASP A 203 30.92 -55.61 23.02
CA ASP A 203 31.06 -57.05 22.78
C ASP A 203 30.48 -57.48 21.42
N ALA A 204 31.15 -58.45 20.81
CA ALA A 204 31.04 -58.87 19.41
C ALA A 204 30.01 -60.00 19.19
N GLY A 205 29.43 -60.06 17.99
CA GLY A 205 28.62 -61.20 17.53
C GLY A 205 28.46 -61.20 16.00
N MET A 206 29.04 -62.21 15.36
CA MET A 206 29.18 -62.43 13.92
C MET A 206 27.90 -62.87 13.18
N ALA A 207 27.89 -62.56 11.87
CA ALA A 207 27.26 -63.23 10.71
C ALA A 207 25.72 -63.17 10.62
N GLU A 208 25.06 -63.04 9.47
CA GLU A 208 25.24 -63.66 8.14
C GLU A 208 24.50 -62.82 7.07
N ALA A 209 24.73 -63.15 5.80
CA ALA A 209 24.36 -62.43 4.59
C ALA A 209 22.86 -62.40 4.24
N GLY A 210 22.47 -61.40 3.44
CA GLY A 210 21.14 -61.29 2.84
C GLY A 210 21.08 -60.22 1.74
N ASP A 211 21.40 -60.65 0.52
CA ASP A 211 21.27 -59.94 -0.75
C ASP A 211 19.80 -59.61 -1.08
N ALA A 212 19.51 -58.39 -1.53
CA ALA A 212 18.36 -58.09 -2.39
C ALA A 212 18.51 -56.68 -3.01
N SER A 213 18.97 -56.68 -4.26
CA SER A 213 18.88 -55.59 -5.23
C SER A 213 17.47 -55.04 -5.38
N ALA A 214 17.31 -53.72 -5.34
CA ALA A 214 16.12 -53.03 -5.86
C ALA A 214 16.52 -51.72 -6.53
N ASP A 215 16.65 -51.77 -7.87
CA ASP A 215 16.63 -50.62 -8.77
C ASP A 215 15.33 -49.82 -8.62
N PRO A 216 15.38 -48.47 -8.53
CA PRO A 216 14.25 -47.65 -8.87
C PRO A 216 14.41 -47.04 -10.28
N ALA A 217 13.43 -47.34 -11.12
CA ALA A 217 13.24 -46.88 -12.49
C ALA A 217 13.33 -45.34 -12.68
N PRO A 218 13.69 -44.87 -13.89
CA PRO A 218 13.88 -43.44 -14.17
C PRO A 218 12.56 -42.65 -14.26
N ALA A 219 12.62 -41.41 -13.78
CA ALA A 219 11.53 -40.42 -13.79
C ALA A 219 11.12 -39.98 -15.22
N PRO A 220 9.85 -39.58 -15.44
CA PRO A 220 9.34 -39.19 -16.75
C PRO A 220 9.74 -37.76 -17.16
N THR A 221 10.14 -37.62 -18.43
CA THR A 221 10.47 -36.36 -19.12
C THR A 221 9.25 -35.42 -19.20
N PRO A 222 9.39 -34.09 -18.99
CA PRO A 222 8.28 -33.16 -19.18
C PRO A 222 7.99 -32.91 -20.66
N GLN A 223 6.74 -33.16 -21.04
CA GLN A 223 6.17 -32.92 -22.37
C GLN A 223 5.97 -31.40 -22.61
N ASN A 224 6.52 -30.92 -23.72
CA ASN A 224 6.42 -29.55 -24.23
C ASN A 224 4.95 -29.17 -24.55
N PRO A 225 4.40 -28.04 -24.06
CA PRO A 225 2.96 -27.72 -24.21
C PRO A 225 2.60 -26.88 -25.45
N TYR A 226 3.47 -26.74 -26.46
CA TYR A 226 3.14 -25.96 -27.66
C TYR A 226 2.88 -26.85 -28.88
N PRO A 227 1.60 -27.13 -29.23
CA PRO A 227 1.29 -27.69 -30.53
C PRO A 227 1.48 -26.62 -31.62
N PHE A 228 2.39 -26.93 -32.53
CA PHE A 228 2.62 -26.23 -33.80
C PHE A 228 1.30 -26.23 -34.60
N LEU A 229 0.71 -25.04 -34.86
CA LEU A 229 -0.41 -24.91 -35.79
C LEU A 229 0.14 -24.96 -37.22
N PRO A 230 -0.33 -25.88 -38.10
CA PRO A 230 0.06 -25.90 -39.50
C PRO A 230 -0.63 -24.75 -40.27
N GLY A 231 0.15 -24.10 -41.13
CA GLY A 231 -0.29 -22.98 -41.96
C GLY A 231 -1.46 -23.36 -42.87
N SER A 232 -2.46 -22.49 -42.90
CA SER A 232 -3.54 -22.53 -43.89
C SER A 232 -2.99 -22.05 -45.23
N ASP A 233 -2.72 -23.03 -46.08
CA ASP A 233 -2.67 -22.94 -47.52
C ASP A 233 -3.98 -22.31 -48.03
N THR A 234 -3.89 -21.11 -48.62
CA THR A 234 -4.99 -20.52 -49.39
C THR A 234 -4.59 -20.48 -50.86
N GLY A 235 -4.88 -21.59 -51.55
CA GLY A 235 -4.93 -21.66 -52.99
C GLY A 235 -6.38 -21.69 -53.51
N SER A 236 -6.59 -21.03 -54.66
CA SER A 236 -7.77 -20.99 -55.54
C SER A 236 -8.75 -19.82 -55.28
N GLY A 237 -9.11 -19.00 -56.27
CA GLY A 237 -8.96 -19.18 -57.71
C GLY A 237 -9.32 -17.95 -58.53
N SER A 238 -9.19 -18.16 -59.84
CA SER A 238 -9.47 -17.30 -60.98
C SER A 238 -10.86 -16.67 -61.01
#